data_AF-A0A7S2B4M4-F1
#
_entry.id   AF-A0A7S2B4M4-F1
#
_cell.length_a   1.000
_cell.length_b   1.000
_cell.length_c   1.000
_cell.angle_alpha   90.00
_cell.angle_beta   90.00
_cell.angle_gamma   90.00
#
_symmetry.space_group_name_H-M   'P 1'
#
loop_
_entity.id
_entity.type
_entity.pdbx_description
1 polymer ?
#
loop_
_entity_poly.entity_id
_entity_poly.type
_entity_poly.pdbx_seq_one_letter_code
_entity_poly.pdbx_strand_id
1 'polypeptide(L)'
;VASSEEDDERDSSSEDISDDDDEPGELSDSDAVLRKARQSMQDKRLDVVGVHGSFQLGAAQVGLYSAVRLAQASRVRITNREAVPVEVDGEPWLFAKNGEIEI
;
A
#
# COMPACT_ATOMS: atom_id res chain seq x y z
N VAL A 1 -51.23 -24.27 4.14
CA VAL A 1 -50.16 -24.03 5.15
C VAL A 1 -49.01 -23.39 4.39
N ALA A 2 -48.98 -22.06 4.39
CA ALA A 2 -48.19 -21.21 5.28
C ALA A 2 -46.72 -21.10 4.79
N SER A 3 -46.31 -19.85 4.60
CA SER A 3 -45.01 -19.32 4.18
C SER A 3 -43.83 -19.77 5.04
N SER A 4 -42.60 -19.62 4.52
CA SER A 4 -41.56 -18.74 5.09
C SER A 4 -40.24 -18.88 4.31
N GLU A 5 -39.73 -17.76 3.79
CA GLU A 5 -38.30 -17.48 3.60
C GLU A 5 -37.53 -17.59 4.93
N GLU A 6 -36.22 -17.90 4.88
CA GLU A 6 -35.15 -17.26 5.68
C GLU A 6 -33.75 -17.80 5.33
N ASP A 7 -32.81 -16.84 5.23
CA ASP A 7 -31.37 -16.91 4.90
C ASP A 7 -30.52 -17.71 5.91
N ASP A 8 -29.31 -18.13 5.52
CA ASP A 8 -28.09 -17.77 6.27
C ASP A 8 -26.80 -18.22 5.57
N GLU A 9 -25.87 -17.28 5.50
CA GLU A 9 -24.57 -17.37 4.86
C GLU A 9 -23.62 -18.29 5.65
N ARG A 10 -22.86 -19.15 4.95
CA ARG A 10 -21.75 -19.89 5.56
C ARG A 10 -20.42 -19.43 4.99
N ASP A 11 -19.85 -18.50 5.76
CA ASP A 11 -18.43 -18.22 6.01
C ASP A 11 -17.40 -18.94 5.11
N SER A 12 -16.84 -18.18 4.17
CA SER A 12 -15.65 -18.56 3.44
C SER A 12 -14.44 -18.30 4.35
N SER A 13 -14.03 -19.34 5.08
CA SER A 13 -12.74 -19.35 5.77
C SER A 13 -11.64 -19.38 4.71
N SER A 14 -11.07 -18.21 4.40
CA SER A 14 -9.87 -18.10 3.58
C SER A 14 -8.70 -18.72 4.34
N GLU A 15 -8.14 -19.79 3.79
CA GLU A 15 -6.97 -20.47 4.29
C GLU A 15 -5.75 -19.54 4.20
N ASP A 16 -5.21 -19.14 5.36
CA ASP A 16 -3.93 -18.44 5.49
C ASP A 16 -2.80 -19.35 4.98
N ILE A 17 -2.26 -19.05 3.80
CA ILE A 17 -1.00 -19.64 3.31
C ILE A 17 0.13 -18.87 3.99
N SER A 18 0.70 -19.46 5.03
CA SER A 18 1.96 -19.03 5.63
C SER A 18 3.13 -19.59 4.81
N ASP A 19 3.69 -18.77 3.92
CA ASP A 19 5.02 -19.00 3.35
C ASP A 19 6.08 -18.54 4.36
N ASP A 20 6.53 -19.47 5.21
CA ASP A 20 7.71 -19.34 6.08
C ASP A 20 8.91 -20.03 5.39
N ASP A 21 9.92 -19.25 4.98
CA ASP A 21 11.37 -19.51 5.18
C ASP A 21 12.22 -18.58 4.29
N ASP A 22 12.47 -17.37 4.77
CA ASP A 22 13.60 -16.53 4.33
C ASP A 22 14.19 -15.84 5.57
N GLU A 23 15.28 -16.40 6.09
CA GLU A 23 15.95 -15.98 7.34
C GLU A 23 16.55 -14.57 7.17
N PRO A 24 16.08 -13.52 7.89
CA PRO A 24 16.59 -12.18 7.69
C PRO A 24 17.79 -11.92 8.62
N GLY A 25 18.98 -11.74 8.03
CA GLY A 25 20.13 -11.18 8.76
C GLY A 25 19.75 -9.86 9.43
N GLU A 26 20.19 -9.65 10.68
CA GLU A 26 19.84 -8.53 11.58
C GLU A 26 19.31 -7.28 10.85
N LEU A 27 18.00 -7.26 10.61
CA LEU A 27 17.27 -6.11 10.09
C LEU A 27 16.98 -5.19 11.28
N SER A 28 17.11 -3.88 11.09
CA SER A 28 16.71 -2.95 12.14
C SER A 28 15.24 -3.20 12.48
N ASP A 29 14.88 -3.16 13.77
CA ASP A 29 13.51 -3.41 14.25
C ASP A 29 12.44 -2.64 13.45
N SER A 30 12.83 -1.47 12.91
CA SER A 30 11.97 -0.62 12.09
C SER A 30 11.57 -1.27 10.77
N ASP A 31 12.49 -1.94 10.08
CA ASP A 31 12.22 -2.58 8.77
C ASP A 31 11.31 -3.80 8.92
N ALA A 32 11.52 -4.58 10.00
CA ALA A 32 10.66 -5.71 10.33
C ALA A 32 9.23 -5.27 10.68
N VAL A 33 9.09 -4.15 11.42
CA VAL A 33 7.78 -3.57 11.75
C VAL A 33 7.05 -3.07 10.51
N LEU A 34 7.76 -2.41 9.57
CA LEU A 34 7.14 -1.94 8.33
C LEU A 34 6.63 -3.11 7.49
N ARG A 35 7.41 -4.20 7.34
CA ARG A 35 6.97 -5.39 6.60
C ARG A 35 5.72 -6.05 7.19
N LYS A 36 5.54 -5.97 8.51
CA LYS A 36 4.40 -6.58 9.23
C LYS A 36 3.14 -5.71 9.27
N ALA A 37 3.24 -4.45 8.86
CA ALA A 37 2.13 -3.51 8.91
C ALA A 37 1.07 -3.82 7.84
N ARG A 38 -0.13 -4.21 8.28
CA ARG A 38 -1.27 -4.53 7.42
C ARG A 38 -1.84 -3.27 6.79
N GLN A 39 -2.01 -3.29 5.47
CA GLN A 39 -2.69 -2.23 4.71
C GLN A 39 -4.18 -2.22 5.02
N SER A 40 -4.78 -1.05 5.18
CA SER A 40 -6.22 -0.88 5.35
C SER A 40 -6.65 0.48 4.81
N MET A 41 -7.76 0.52 4.07
CA MET A 41 -8.31 1.79 3.58
C MET A 41 -9.06 2.58 4.67
N GLN A 42 -9.35 1.96 5.82
CA GLN A 42 -10.21 2.52 6.87
C GLN A 42 -9.43 2.93 8.13
N ASP A 43 -8.11 2.75 8.15
CA ASP A 43 -7.26 3.02 9.32
C ASP A 43 -6.83 4.49 9.45
N LYS A 44 -7.18 5.33 8.47
CA LYS A 44 -6.80 6.75 8.37
C LYS A 44 -5.28 6.96 8.35
N ARG A 45 -4.55 6.04 7.72
CA ARG A 45 -3.12 6.14 7.47
C ARG A 45 -2.85 5.98 5.99
N LEU A 46 -1.81 6.67 5.53
CA LEU A 46 -1.29 6.55 4.18
C LEU A 46 -0.13 5.55 4.17
N ASP A 47 -0.17 4.63 3.21
CA ASP A 47 0.95 3.75 2.88
C ASP A 47 1.91 4.45 1.93
N VAL A 48 3.16 4.64 2.35
CA VAL A 48 4.20 5.25 1.52
C VAL A 48 5.09 4.13 0.99
N VAL A 49 5.12 3.98 -0.33
CA VAL A 49 5.90 2.94 -1.02
C VAL A 49 6.84 3.54 -2.05
N GLY A 50 8.00 2.92 -2.21
CA GLY A 50 9.01 3.25 -3.21
C GLY A 50 9.00 2.23 -4.34
N VAL A 51 9.04 2.73 -5.57
CA VAL A 51 9.11 1.91 -6.79
C VAL A 51 10.26 2.43 -7.66
N HIS A 52 11.10 1.51 -8.14
CA HIS A 52 12.25 1.87 -8.97
C HIS A 52 11.87 1.88 -10.45
N GLY A 53 11.41 3.02 -10.98
CA GLY A 53 11.16 3.17 -12.42
C GLY A 53 9.78 2.67 -12.89
N SER A 54 9.48 2.92 -14.16
CA SER A 54 8.13 2.74 -14.72
C SER A 54 7.75 1.28 -14.98
N PHE A 55 8.71 0.40 -15.30
CA PHE A 55 8.44 -1.02 -15.49
C PHE A 55 7.97 -1.69 -14.19
N GLN A 56 8.69 -1.43 -13.08
CA GLN A 56 8.31 -1.93 -11.76
C GLN A 56 6.95 -1.36 -11.31
N LEU A 57 6.65 -0.11 -11.66
CA LEU A 57 5.35 0.49 -11.37
C LEU A 57 4.21 -0.23 -12.11
N GLY A 58 4.37 -0.47 -13.41
CA GLY A 58 3.39 -1.23 -14.19
C GLY A 58 3.24 -2.67 -13.71
N ALA A 59 4.35 -3.33 -13.37
CA ALA A 59 4.33 -4.67 -12.81
C ALA A 59 3.65 -4.72 -11.44
N ALA A 60 3.83 -3.69 -10.60
CA ALA A 60 3.16 -3.59 -9.30
C ALA A 60 1.64 -3.49 -9.44
N GLN A 61 1.18 -2.71 -10.41
CA GLN A 61 -0.25 -2.50 -10.67
C GLN A 61 -0.98 -3.80 -11.06
N VAL A 62 -0.27 -4.77 -11.67
CA VAL A 62 -0.82 -6.09 -12.03
C VAL A 62 -0.45 -7.20 -11.05
N GLY A 63 0.17 -6.88 -9.92
CA GLY A 63 0.53 -7.85 -8.88
C GLY A 63 1.77 -8.71 -9.17
N LEU A 64 2.59 -8.33 -10.15
CA LEU A 64 3.84 -9.05 -10.50
C LEU A 64 5.08 -8.47 -9.80
N TYR A 65 4.96 -7.34 -9.10
CA TYR A 65 6.04 -6.72 -8.35
C TYR A 65 5.52 -6.16 -7.02
N SER A 66 6.26 -6.39 -5.94
CA SER A 66 5.97 -5.79 -4.63
C SER A 66 6.82 -4.54 -4.43
N ALA A 67 6.18 -3.40 -4.21
CA ALA A 67 6.86 -2.15 -3.93
C ALA A 67 7.55 -2.17 -2.55
N VAL A 68 8.63 -1.41 -2.41
CA VAL A 68 9.33 -1.29 -1.13
C VAL A 68 8.54 -0.37 -0.22
N ARG A 69 8.00 -0.88 0.89
CA ARG A 69 7.33 -0.03 1.88
C ARG A 69 8.35 0.86 2.60
N LEU A 70 8.07 2.15 2.62
CA LEU A 70 8.90 3.18 3.27
C LEU A 70 8.31 3.63 4.60
N ALA A 71 6.98 3.77 4.68
CA ALA A 71 6.30 4.20 5.90
C ALA A 71 4.78 3.88 5.88
N GLN A 72 4.14 3.99 7.03
CA GLN A 72 2.69 4.11 7.18
C GLN A 72 2.39 5.20 8.22
N ALA A 73 1.68 6.26 7.84
CA ALA A 73 1.53 7.45 8.69
C ALA A 73 0.18 8.16 8.46
N SER A 74 -0.34 8.82 9.50
CA SER A 74 -1.56 9.65 9.39
C SER A 74 -1.31 11.04 8.83
N ARG A 75 -0.04 11.40 8.58
CA ARG A 75 0.36 12.69 8.01
C ARG A 75 1.66 12.51 7.23
N VAL A 76 1.66 12.93 5.97
CA VAL A 76 2.80 12.77 5.06
C VAL A 76 3.12 14.10 4.39
N ARG A 77 4.37 14.54 4.53
CA ARG A 77 4.88 15.76 3.88
C ARG A 77 5.83 15.37 2.75
N ILE A 78 5.49 15.78 1.53
CA ILE A 78 6.22 15.48 0.31
C ILE A 78 6.88 16.77 -0.19
N THR A 79 8.17 16.69 -0.51
CA THR A 79 8.93 17.79 -1.13
C THR A 79 9.73 17.27 -2.32
N ASN A 80 9.92 18.10 -3.33
CA ASN A 80 10.65 17.74 -4.55
C ASN A 80 11.78 18.74 -4.85
N ARG A 81 12.86 18.26 -5.47
CA ARG A 81 13.99 19.10 -5.89
C ARG A 81 13.86 19.66 -7.29
N GLU A 82 13.00 19.05 -8.10
CA GLU A 82 12.75 19.39 -9.50
C GLU A 82 11.27 19.24 -9.82
N ALA A 83 10.80 19.91 -10.87
CA ALA A 83 9.42 19.78 -11.29
C ALA A 83 9.15 18.36 -11.79
N VAL A 84 8.14 17.68 -11.25
CA VAL A 84 7.84 16.27 -11.56
C VAL A 84 6.37 16.08 -11.90
N PRO A 85 6.03 15.20 -12.86
CA PRO A 85 4.65 14.79 -13.08
C PRO A 85 4.17 13.97 -11.87
N VAL A 86 2.93 14.20 -11.47
CA VAL A 86 2.23 13.49 -10.40
C VAL A 86 0.81 13.18 -10.88
N GLU A 87 0.25 12.08 -10.41
CA GLU A 87 -1.14 11.70 -10.65
C GLU A 87 -1.88 11.70 -9.32
N VAL A 88 -3.04 12.34 -9.27
CA VAL A 88 -3.91 12.37 -8.09
C VAL A 88 -5.32 12.05 -8.55
N ASP A 89 -5.88 10.95 -8.06
CA ASP A 89 -7.24 10.51 -8.41
C ASP A 89 -7.48 10.42 -9.94
N GLY A 90 -6.47 9.95 -10.67
CA GLY A 90 -6.49 9.85 -12.14
C GLY A 90 -6.22 11.17 -12.88
N GLU A 91 -6.13 12.30 -12.19
CA GLU A 91 -5.83 13.59 -12.80
C GLU A 91 -4.31 13.86 -12.86
N PRO A 92 -3.77 14.29 -14.01
CA PRO A 92 -2.36 14.63 -14.14
C PRO A 92 -2.07 16.04 -13.60
N TRP A 93 -1.02 16.14 -12.80
CA TRP A 93 -0.56 17.38 -12.18
C TRP A 93 0.95 17.56 -12.38
N LEU A 94 1.40 18.81 -12.53
CA LEU A 94 2.82 19.14 -12.53
C LEU A 94 3.20 19.71 -11.16
N PHE A 95 3.92 18.93 -10.36
CA PHE A 95 4.40 19.39 -9.07
C PHE A 95 5.62 20.30 -9.28
N ALA A 96 5.47 21.59 -9.00
CA ALA A 96 6.49 22.60 -9.24
C ALA A 96 7.79 22.32 -8.48
N LYS A 97 8.92 22.77 -9.02
CA LYS A 97 10.23 22.64 -8.38
C LYS A 97 10.24 23.28 -6.98
N ASN A 98 10.79 22.58 -5.99
CA ASN A 98 10.80 23.00 -4.58
C ASN A 98 9.40 23.18 -4.00
N GLY A 99 8.42 22.42 -4.49
CA GLY A 99 7.08 22.38 -3.94
C GLY A 99 7.04 21.58 -2.63
N GLU A 100 6.00 21.86 -1.85
CA GLU A 100 5.69 21.15 -0.61
C GLU A 100 4.19 20.85 -0.58
N ILE A 101 3.84 19.60 -0.30
CA ILE A 101 2.45 19.16 -0.11
C ILE A 101 2.40 18.34 1.19
N GLU A 102 1.35 18.56 1.97
CA GLU A 102 1.02 17.78 3.15
C GLU A 102 -0.33 17.10 2.95
N ILE A 103 -0.37 15.80 3.23
CA ILE A 103 -1.55 14.94 3.18
C ILE A 103 -1.82 14.42 4.59
#